data_AF-A0A7W1L1Z0-F1
#
_entry.id   AF-A0A7W1L1Z0-F1
#
_cell.length_a   1.000
_cell.length_b   1.000
_cell.length_c   1.000
_cell.angle_alpha   90.00
_cell.angle_beta   90.00
_cell.angle_gamma   90.00
#
_symmetry.space_group_name_H-M   'P 1'
#
loop_
_entity.id
_entity.type
_entity.pdbx_description
1 polymer ?
#
loop_
_entity_poly.entity_id
_entity_poly.type
_entity_poly.pdbx_seq_one_letter_code
_entity_poly.pdbx_strand_id
1 'polypeptide(L)'
;MALRERFDREASSVAGAVISGAIEASNGNGQHSFQEMKSRLHRALINRMDLTKLSALAPDQLNVEVSRLAEGMLATEATPLSTIERERLVNEVRHELFGLGPLEPLLADPTISDILVNSHKKIYIERCGKLEVTNVAFKDDEHLMRVIERIVSSVGRRIDESSPMVDARLQDGSRVNAIIPPLSIDGPVLSIRRFGAEPLRMSALIEKHAMTRDIADMLEMCVQARLNILISGGTGAGKTTLLNALSAYIPEDQRIVTIEDSAELQLQQPHVVRLETRPPNIEGRGEVTQRDLVR
;
A
#
# COMPACT_ATOMS: atom_id res chain seq x y z
N MET A 1 51.91 18.28 50.11
CA MET A 1 51.69 19.72 49.89
C MET A 1 52.76 20.20 48.93
N ALA A 2 52.33 20.78 47.80
CA ALA A 2 53.14 21.47 46.80
C ALA A 2 54.09 20.63 45.90
N LEU A 3 53.95 20.92 44.59
CA LEU A 3 54.89 20.70 43.49
C LEU A 3 55.06 19.30 42.84
N ARG A 4 54.09 18.38 42.97
CA ARG A 4 54.05 17.15 42.16
C ARG A 4 52.73 16.84 41.43
N GLU A 5 51.75 17.74 41.50
CA GLU A 5 50.43 17.59 40.85
C GLU A 5 50.11 18.70 39.81
N ARG A 6 51.13 19.43 39.33
CA ARG A 6 50.95 20.48 38.29
C ARG A 6 51.68 20.20 36.97
N PHE A 7 52.26 19.02 36.78
CA PHE A 7 52.91 18.64 35.51
C PHE A 7 52.26 17.49 34.74
N ASP A 8 51.12 16.94 35.20
CA ASP A 8 50.38 15.87 34.53
C ASP A 8 49.04 16.31 33.91
N ARG A 9 48.87 17.61 33.60
CA ARG A 9 47.63 18.12 32.96
C ARG A 9 47.78 18.70 31.55
N GLU A 10 48.95 18.62 30.93
CA GLU A 10 49.15 19.11 29.54
C GLU A 10 49.75 18.09 28.57
N ALA A 11 49.84 16.80 28.92
CA ALA A 11 50.39 15.76 28.04
C ALA A 11 49.42 14.60 27.71
N SER A 12 48.10 14.82 27.78
CA SER A 12 47.12 13.78 27.41
C SER A 12 45.87 14.27 26.67
N SER A 13 45.94 15.38 25.93
CA SER A 13 44.80 15.89 25.13
C SER A 13 44.96 15.83 23.61
N VAL A 14 45.89 15.03 23.07
CA VAL A 14 46.08 14.92 21.60
C VAL A 14 46.09 13.47 21.07
N ALA A 15 45.70 12.47 21.87
CA ALA A 15 45.79 11.06 21.44
C ALA A 15 44.49 10.23 21.59
N GLY A 16 43.31 10.86 21.65
CA GLY A 16 42.08 10.14 22.03
C GLY A 16 40.79 10.48 21.26
N ALA A 17 40.83 10.97 20.03
CA ALA A 17 39.62 11.45 19.33
C ALA A 17 39.47 11.03 17.86
N VAL A 18 39.93 9.84 17.45
CA VAL A 18 39.78 9.38 16.04
C VAL A 18 39.10 8.01 15.86
N ILE A 19 38.68 7.30 16.91
CA ILE A 19 38.10 5.95 16.74
C ILE A 19 36.78 5.77 17.50
N SER A 20 35.78 6.64 17.25
CA SER A 20 34.40 6.34 17.67
C SER A 20 33.29 6.94 16.77
N GLY A 21 33.60 7.35 15.54
CA GLY A 21 32.64 8.07 14.68
C GLY A 21 32.26 7.41 13.36
N ALA A 22 32.63 6.16 13.10
CA ALA A 22 32.66 5.63 11.72
C ALA A 22 31.71 4.47 11.39
N ILE A 23 30.65 4.21 12.17
CA ILE A 23 29.70 3.13 11.84
C ILE A 23 28.27 3.60 11.56
N GLU A 24 27.89 4.86 11.82
CA GLU A 24 26.49 5.31 11.62
C GLU A 24 26.26 6.32 10.46
N ALA A 25 27.28 6.71 9.70
CA ALA A 25 27.15 7.79 8.70
C ALA A 25 27.22 7.35 7.21
N SER A 26 27.23 6.05 6.88
CA SER A 26 27.37 5.60 5.50
C SER A 26 26.07 5.37 4.73
N ASN A 27 24.91 5.27 5.39
CA ASN A 27 23.63 5.05 4.69
C ASN A 27 22.91 6.34 4.25
N GLY A 28 23.16 7.48 4.92
CA GLY A 28 22.44 8.74 4.63
C GLY A 28 22.89 9.43 3.32
N ASN A 29 24.20 9.40 3.03
CA ASN A 29 24.74 10.13 1.86
C ASN A 29 24.38 9.46 0.52
N GLY A 30 24.34 8.13 0.49
CA GLY A 30 23.93 7.37 -0.70
C GLY A 30 22.45 7.54 -1.04
N GLN A 31 21.57 7.52 -0.03
CA GLN A 31 20.14 7.74 -0.22
C GLN A 31 19.80 9.16 -0.68
N HIS A 32 20.48 10.18 -0.13
CA HIS A 32 20.32 11.57 -0.60
C HIS A 32 20.78 11.75 -2.05
N SER A 33 21.97 11.23 -2.42
CA SER A 33 22.46 11.28 -3.80
C SER A 33 21.54 10.54 -4.78
N PHE A 34 20.98 9.40 -4.35
CA PHE A 34 20.06 8.61 -5.17
C PHE A 34 18.74 9.34 -5.42
N GLN A 35 18.14 9.96 -4.40
CA GLN A 35 16.91 10.75 -4.53
C GLN A 35 17.10 11.99 -5.42
N GLU A 36 18.24 12.67 -5.33
CA GLU A 36 18.55 13.80 -6.20
C GLU A 36 18.70 13.38 -7.67
N MET A 37 19.36 12.25 -7.91
CA MET A 37 19.53 11.69 -9.25
C MET A 37 18.19 11.28 -9.85
N LYS A 38 17.35 10.63 -9.05
CA LYS A 38 15.98 10.28 -9.40
C LYS A 38 15.17 11.52 -9.79
N SER A 39 15.19 12.57 -8.96
CA SER A 39 14.44 13.80 -9.25
C SER A 39 14.94 14.50 -10.51
N ARG A 40 16.25 14.43 -10.82
CA ARG A 40 16.83 14.95 -12.07
C ARG A 40 16.37 14.14 -13.28
N LEU A 41 16.47 12.81 -13.21
CA LEU A 41 16.06 11.90 -14.28
C LEU A 41 14.56 12.06 -14.59
N HIS A 42 13.72 12.08 -13.56
CA HIS A 42 12.28 12.29 -13.69
C HIS A 42 11.94 13.62 -14.38
N ARG A 43 12.56 14.73 -13.95
CA ARG A 43 12.35 16.06 -14.58
C ARG A 43 12.81 16.06 -16.03
N ALA A 44 13.95 15.45 -16.32
CA ALA A 44 14.53 15.45 -17.65
C ALA A 44 13.74 14.56 -18.63
N LEU A 45 13.13 13.46 -18.13
CA LEU A 45 12.18 12.67 -18.89
C LEU A 45 10.91 13.45 -19.18
N ILE A 46 10.28 14.10 -18.20
CA ILE A 46 9.08 14.92 -18.44
C ILE A 46 9.33 15.99 -19.51
N ASN A 47 10.49 16.66 -19.46
CA ASN A 47 10.83 17.72 -20.42
C ASN A 47 11.09 17.20 -21.85
N ARG A 48 11.53 15.93 -22.01
CA ARG A 48 11.75 15.29 -23.32
C ARG A 48 10.52 14.53 -23.81
N MET A 49 9.65 14.13 -22.90
CA MET A 49 8.42 13.42 -23.20
C MET A 49 7.36 14.41 -23.65
N ASP A 50 7.10 14.41 -24.94
CA ASP A 50 5.95 15.08 -25.51
C ASP A 50 4.68 14.31 -25.08
N LEU A 51 4.02 14.78 -24.02
CA LEU A 51 2.82 14.17 -23.41
C LEU A 51 1.73 13.86 -24.46
N THR A 52 1.72 14.59 -25.57
CA THR A 52 0.76 14.42 -26.69
C THR A 52 1.02 13.16 -27.53
N LYS A 53 2.26 12.65 -27.57
CA LYS A 53 2.62 11.43 -28.32
C LYS A 53 2.46 10.15 -27.49
N LEU A 54 2.49 10.26 -26.17
CA LEU A 54 2.44 9.13 -25.24
C LEU A 54 1.02 8.61 -25.00
N SER A 55 0.00 9.46 -25.13
CA SER A 55 -1.42 9.07 -25.01
C SER A 55 -1.92 8.18 -26.16
N ALA A 56 -1.15 8.09 -27.25
CA ALA A 56 -1.48 7.26 -28.41
C ALA A 56 -0.86 5.85 -28.38
N LEU A 57 0.05 5.58 -27.43
CA LEU A 57 0.76 4.30 -27.32
C LEU A 57 0.08 3.37 -26.30
N ALA A 58 0.14 2.07 -26.56
CA ALA A 58 -0.27 1.07 -25.57
C ALA A 58 0.66 1.12 -24.34
N PRO A 59 0.17 0.82 -23.12
CA PRO A 59 0.94 0.92 -21.87
C PRO A 59 2.28 0.18 -21.92
N ASP A 60 2.34 -0.98 -22.56
CA ASP A 60 3.55 -1.79 -22.68
C ASP A 60 4.62 -1.11 -23.56
N GLN A 61 4.19 -0.48 -24.66
CA GLN A 61 5.11 0.23 -25.57
C GLN A 61 5.64 1.50 -24.93
N LEU A 62 4.80 2.19 -24.14
CA LEU A 62 5.18 3.35 -23.37
C LEU A 62 6.25 3.02 -22.32
N ASN A 63 6.08 1.89 -21.62
CA ASN A 63 7.05 1.40 -20.63
C ASN A 63 8.43 1.10 -21.24
N VAL A 64 8.46 0.48 -22.42
CA VAL A 64 9.72 0.18 -23.14
C VAL A 64 10.43 1.47 -23.55
N GLU A 65 9.70 2.45 -24.09
CA GLU A 65 10.29 3.69 -24.57
C GLU A 65 10.83 4.56 -23.42
N VAL A 66 10.11 4.65 -22.29
CA VAL A 66 10.59 5.36 -21.10
C VAL A 66 11.83 4.70 -20.52
N SER A 67 11.87 3.37 -20.47
CA SER A 67 13.05 2.63 -19.98
C SER A 67 14.26 2.91 -20.87
N ARG A 68 14.09 2.88 -22.19
CA ARG A 68 15.13 3.20 -23.17
C ARG A 68 15.67 4.63 -23.02
N LEU A 69 14.80 5.61 -22.88
CA LEU A 69 15.19 7.01 -22.67
C LEU A 69 15.92 7.20 -21.33
N ALA A 70 15.43 6.57 -20.27
CA ALA A 70 16.05 6.64 -18.95
C ALA A 70 17.45 6.02 -18.95
N GLU A 71 17.63 4.85 -19.53
CA GLU A 71 18.92 4.18 -19.70
C GLU A 71 19.90 5.03 -20.52
N GLY A 72 19.44 5.61 -21.63
CA GLY A 72 20.25 6.49 -22.46
C GLY A 72 20.75 7.74 -21.71
N MET A 73 19.92 8.29 -20.82
CA MET A 73 20.31 9.44 -19.98
C MET A 73 21.31 9.04 -18.90
N LEU A 74 21.10 7.89 -18.27
CA LEU A 74 22.02 7.35 -17.28
C LEU A 74 23.38 6.97 -17.88
N ALA A 75 23.43 6.57 -19.16
CA ALA A 75 24.69 6.27 -19.85
C ALA A 75 25.56 7.53 -20.04
N THR A 76 24.95 8.71 -20.09
CA THR A 76 25.65 10.00 -20.22
C THR A 76 26.00 10.67 -18.89
N GLU A 77 25.53 10.14 -17.76
CA GLU A 77 25.85 10.66 -16.43
C GLU A 77 27.25 10.23 -15.98
N ALA A 78 27.99 11.16 -15.37
CA ALA A 78 29.35 10.93 -14.86
C ALA A 78 29.40 10.09 -13.58
N THR A 79 28.25 9.81 -12.96
CA THR A 79 28.19 9.10 -11.68
C THR A 79 28.26 7.58 -11.90
N PRO A 80 29.23 6.87 -11.31
CA PRO A 80 29.33 5.43 -11.44
C PRO A 80 28.21 4.77 -10.64
N LEU A 81 27.18 4.29 -11.35
CA LEU A 81 26.14 3.41 -10.82
C LEU A 81 26.39 1.99 -11.29
N SER A 82 26.21 1.02 -10.39
CA SER A 82 26.13 -0.40 -10.74
C SER A 82 24.91 -0.69 -11.62
N THR A 83 24.93 -1.81 -12.34
CA THR A 83 23.79 -2.25 -13.17
C THR A 83 22.51 -2.37 -12.35
N ILE A 84 22.60 -2.90 -11.12
CA ILE A 84 21.47 -3.06 -10.20
C ILE A 84 20.87 -1.70 -9.80
N GLU A 85 21.72 -0.71 -9.51
CA GLU A 85 21.26 0.64 -9.15
C GLU A 85 20.61 1.36 -10.32
N ARG A 86 21.11 1.16 -11.55
CA ARG A 86 20.51 1.70 -12.78
C ARG A 86 19.13 1.12 -13.01
N GLU A 87 18.99 -0.20 -12.97
CA GLU A 87 17.71 -0.89 -13.12
C GLU A 87 16.71 -0.44 -12.05
N ARG A 88 17.14 -0.31 -10.80
CA ARG A 88 16.32 0.21 -9.71
C ARG A 88 15.83 1.62 -10.00
N LEU A 89 16.72 2.52 -10.44
CA LEU A 89 16.38 3.91 -10.71
C LEU A 89 15.38 4.04 -11.88
N VAL A 90 15.58 3.26 -12.95
CA VAL A 90 14.64 3.20 -14.09
C VAL A 90 13.27 2.72 -13.63
N ASN A 91 13.20 1.66 -12.83
CA ASN A 91 11.94 1.14 -12.30
C ASN A 91 11.24 2.15 -11.38
N GLU A 92 11.97 2.81 -10.48
CA GLU A 92 11.40 3.82 -9.59
C GLU A 92 10.86 5.04 -10.35
N VAL A 93 11.55 5.49 -11.40
CA VAL A 93 11.08 6.59 -12.25
C VAL A 93 9.85 6.19 -13.07
N ARG A 94 9.80 4.94 -13.56
CA ARG A 94 8.62 4.39 -14.22
C ARG A 94 7.41 4.39 -13.28
N HIS A 95 7.60 3.98 -12.02
CA HIS A 95 6.55 4.01 -11.01
C HIS A 95 6.08 5.44 -10.70
N GLU A 96 6.95 6.45 -10.72
CA GLU A 96 6.54 7.85 -10.57
C GLU A 96 5.74 8.36 -11.77
N LEU A 97 6.18 8.04 -12.99
CA LEU A 97 5.55 8.53 -14.21
C LEU A 97 4.17 7.89 -14.45
N PHE A 98 4.03 6.58 -14.25
CA PHE A 98 2.84 5.83 -14.65
C PHE A 98 2.13 5.08 -13.52
N GLY A 99 2.83 4.83 -12.41
CA GLY A 99 2.28 4.06 -11.29
C GLY A 99 1.84 4.93 -10.11
N LEU A 100 1.81 4.33 -8.94
CA LEU A 100 1.51 4.96 -7.65
C LEU A 100 2.80 5.37 -6.91
N GLY A 101 3.88 5.61 -7.67
CA GLY A 101 5.14 6.13 -7.18
C GLY A 101 5.78 5.21 -6.15
N PRO A 102 6.17 5.74 -4.96
CA PRO A 102 6.81 4.95 -3.91
C PRO A 102 5.96 3.78 -3.36
N LEU A 103 4.64 3.76 -3.60
CA LEU A 103 3.76 2.70 -3.08
C LEU A 103 3.81 1.41 -3.89
N GLU A 104 4.24 1.46 -5.16
CA GLU A 104 4.24 0.31 -6.07
C GLU A 104 4.92 -0.94 -5.49
N PRO A 105 6.13 -0.85 -4.89
CA PRO A 105 6.77 -2.03 -4.28
C PRO A 105 5.98 -2.59 -3.09
N LEU A 106 5.26 -1.74 -2.34
CA LEU A 106 4.43 -2.16 -1.21
C LEU A 106 3.14 -2.83 -1.70
N LEU A 107 2.55 -2.31 -2.78
CA LEU A 107 1.38 -2.90 -3.42
C LEU A 107 1.72 -4.23 -4.13
N ALA A 108 2.95 -4.41 -4.59
CA ALA A 108 3.40 -5.68 -5.18
C ALA A 108 3.60 -6.80 -4.15
N ASP A 109 3.82 -6.47 -2.87
CA ASP A 109 4.15 -7.46 -1.83
C ASP A 109 2.89 -8.13 -1.26
N PRO A 110 2.59 -9.40 -1.57
CA PRO A 110 1.34 -10.05 -1.20
C PRO A 110 1.15 -10.25 0.32
N THR A 111 2.20 -10.03 1.12
CA THR A 111 2.12 -10.22 2.58
C THR A 111 1.68 -8.95 3.32
N ILE A 112 1.54 -7.82 2.63
CA ILE A 112 1.03 -6.56 3.17
C ILE A 112 -0.50 -6.52 3.04
N SER A 113 -1.21 -6.33 4.15
CA SER A 113 -2.66 -6.17 4.18
C SER A 113 -3.10 -4.71 4.10
N ASP A 114 -2.34 -3.80 4.72
CA ASP A 114 -2.70 -2.38 4.79
C ASP A 114 -1.47 -1.50 4.58
N ILE A 115 -1.67 -0.38 3.91
CA ILE A 115 -0.66 0.67 3.69
C ILE A 115 -1.25 1.97 4.23
N LEU A 116 -0.62 2.57 5.23
CA LEU A 116 -1.09 3.77 5.91
C LEU A 116 -0.05 4.89 5.74
N VAL A 117 -0.39 5.88 4.92
CA VAL A 117 0.41 7.09 4.68
C VAL A 117 -0.14 8.20 5.57
N ASN A 118 0.54 8.44 6.68
CA ASN A 118 0.16 9.50 7.63
C ASN A 118 0.76 10.86 7.27
N SER A 119 1.82 10.87 6.46
CA SER A 119 2.36 12.05 5.80
C SER A 119 3.30 11.62 4.67
N HIS A 120 3.77 12.56 3.87
CA HIS A 120 4.74 12.28 2.82
C HIS A 120 6.03 11.57 3.33
N LYS A 121 6.38 11.69 4.63
CA LYS A 121 7.56 11.04 5.24
C LYS A 121 7.24 9.78 6.05
N LYS A 122 5.99 9.57 6.45
CA LYS A 122 5.62 8.53 7.42
C LYS A 122 4.63 7.57 6.80
N ILE A 123 5.15 6.44 6.33
CA ILE A 123 4.38 5.35 5.75
C ILE A 123 4.53 4.11 6.63
N TYR A 124 3.40 3.57 7.06
CA TYR A 124 3.28 2.33 7.80
C TYR A 124 2.65 1.25 6.93
N ILE A 125 2.95 0.00 7.24
CA ILE A 125 2.32 -1.16 6.61
C ILE A 125 1.85 -2.12 7.70
N GLU A 126 0.80 -2.88 7.40
CA GLU A 126 0.37 -3.99 8.24
C GLU A 126 0.75 -5.32 7.57
N ARG A 127 1.41 -6.18 8.33
CA ARG A 127 1.70 -7.57 7.94
C ARG A 127 1.22 -8.50 9.04
N CYS A 128 0.37 -9.46 8.68
CA CYS A 128 -0.15 -10.45 9.63
C CYS A 128 -0.72 -9.82 10.94
N GLY A 129 -1.43 -8.69 10.84
CA GLY A 129 -2.00 -8.01 12.02
C GLY A 129 -1.02 -7.13 12.82
N LYS A 130 0.22 -6.96 12.35
CA LYS A 130 1.25 -6.14 13.01
C LYS A 130 1.61 -4.93 12.17
N LEU A 131 1.62 -3.76 12.81
CA LEU A 131 1.99 -2.51 12.19
C LEU A 131 3.51 -2.32 12.19
N GLU A 132 4.07 -1.97 11.04
CA GLU A 132 5.50 -1.77 10.81
C GLU A 132 5.74 -0.42 10.12
N VAL A 133 6.80 0.30 10.53
CA VAL A 133 7.25 1.52 9.84
C VAL A 133 8.09 1.14 8.63
N THR A 134 7.85 1.77 7.49
CA THR A 134 8.64 1.55 6.29
C THR A 134 9.73 2.61 6.11
N ASN A 135 10.74 2.30 5.30
CA ASN A 135 11.72 3.27 4.81
C ASN A 135 11.28 3.98 3.52
N VAL A 136 10.03 3.74 3.08
CA VAL A 136 9.47 4.33 1.87
C VAL A 136 8.92 5.72 2.25
N ALA A 137 9.21 6.71 1.40
CA ALA A 137 8.71 8.07 1.57
C ALA A 137 8.42 8.71 0.22
N PHE A 138 7.46 9.63 0.22
CA PHE A 138 7.26 10.59 -0.83
C PHE A 138 8.22 11.76 -0.66
N LYS A 139 8.58 12.38 -1.79
CA LYS A 139 9.46 13.54 -1.84
C LYS A 139 8.91 14.71 -0.99
N ASP A 140 7.64 15.04 -1.19
CA ASP A 140 6.93 16.16 -0.59
C ASP A 140 5.41 15.90 -0.65
N ASP A 141 4.62 16.78 -0.01
CA ASP A 141 3.15 16.69 -0.02
C ASP A 141 2.57 16.84 -1.43
N GLU A 142 3.20 17.64 -2.30
CA GLU A 142 2.78 17.80 -3.71
C GLU A 142 2.92 16.49 -4.49
N HIS A 143 3.97 15.70 -4.23
CA HIS A 143 4.11 14.37 -4.80
C HIS A 143 3.02 13.42 -4.30
N LEU A 144 2.73 13.42 -3.00
CA LEU A 144 1.64 12.59 -2.45
C LEU A 144 0.28 12.99 -3.03
N MET A 145 -0.02 14.29 -3.12
CA MET A 145 -1.24 14.81 -3.74
C MET A 145 -1.43 14.33 -5.18
N ARG A 146 -0.38 14.40 -6.02
CA ARG A 146 -0.44 13.91 -7.41
C ARG A 146 -0.77 12.41 -7.49
N VAL A 147 -0.28 11.61 -6.55
CA VAL A 147 -0.59 10.17 -6.48
C VAL A 147 -2.04 9.96 -6.04
N ILE A 148 -2.52 10.69 -5.03
CA ILE A 148 -3.92 10.66 -4.58
C ILE A 148 -4.86 11.04 -5.74
N GLU A 149 -4.58 12.15 -6.44
CA GLU A 149 -5.37 12.61 -7.59
C GLU A 149 -5.42 11.57 -8.71
N ARG A 150 -4.29 10.88 -8.99
CA ARG A 150 -4.23 9.81 -10.00
C ARG A 150 -5.11 8.63 -9.61
N ILE A 151 -5.06 8.18 -8.35
CA ILE A 151 -5.92 7.12 -7.83
C ILE A 151 -7.39 7.50 -8.00
N VAL A 152 -7.76 8.69 -7.52
CA VAL A 152 -9.13 9.18 -7.49
C VAL A 152 -9.68 9.42 -8.90
N SER A 153 -8.85 9.93 -9.81
CA SER A 153 -9.22 10.11 -11.22
C SER A 153 -9.47 8.79 -11.93
N SER A 154 -8.69 7.75 -11.63
CA SER A 154 -8.84 6.43 -12.26
C SER A 154 -10.19 5.75 -11.94
N VAL A 155 -10.81 6.13 -10.82
CA VAL A 155 -12.12 5.62 -10.37
C VAL A 155 -13.27 6.58 -10.64
N GLY A 156 -13.03 7.68 -11.37
CA GLY A 156 -14.05 8.67 -11.72
C GLY A 156 -14.57 9.50 -10.54
N ARG A 157 -13.76 9.63 -9.47
CA ARG A 157 -14.06 10.46 -8.30
C ARG A 157 -13.28 11.78 -8.39
N ARG A 158 -13.53 12.70 -7.46
CA ARG A 158 -12.80 13.96 -7.31
C ARG A 158 -12.41 14.17 -5.86
N ILE A 159 -11.27 14.83 -5.65
CA ILE A 159 -10.79 15.27 -4.35
C ILE A 159 -10.16 16.65 -4.52
N ASP A 160 -10.65 17.63 -3.77
CA ASP A 160 -10.22 19.03 -3.81
C ASP A 160 -10.63 19.72 -2.49
N GLU A 161 -10.32 21.00 -2.33
CA GLU A 161 -10.64 21.75 -1.10
C GLU A 161 -12.14 21.80 -0.78
N SER A 162 -13.02 21.63 -1.78
CA SER A 162 -14.47 21.60 -1.58
C SER A 162 -14.97 20.22 -1.15
N SER A 163 -14.23 19.17 -1.55
CA SER A 163 -14.49 17.76 -1.22
C SER A 163 -13.19 17.07 -0.75
N PRO A 164 -12.70 17.40 0.46
CA PRO A 164 -11.35 17.03 0.91
C PRO A 164 -11.21 15.58 1.41
N MET A 165 -12.24 14.74 1.24
CA MET A 165 -12.24 13.33 1.61
C MET A 165 -12.82 12.49 0.49
N VAL A 166 -12.25 11.31 0.27
CA VAL A 166 -12.75 10.38 -0.75
C VAL A 166 -12.55 8.94 -0.34
N ASP A 167 -13.57 8.14 -0.62
CA ASP A 167 -13.52 6.68 -0.59
C ASP A 167 -13.59 6.13 -2.02
N ALA A 168 -12.66 5.24 -2.34
CA ALA A 168 -12.43 4.71 -3.68
C ALA A 168 -12.08 3.21 -3.65
N ARG A 169 -12.24 2.56 -4.79
CA ARG A 169 -11.84 1.15 -4.99
C ARG A 169 -10.95 1.03 -6.21
N LEU A 170 -9.73 0.55 -6.01
CA LEU A 170 -8.76 0.32 -7.08
C LEU A 170 -9.19 -0.87 -7.96
N GLN A 171 -8.54 -1.00 -9.12
CA GLN A 171 -8.82 -2.06 -10.10
C GLN A 171 -8.55 -3.46 -9.55
N ASP A 172 -7.61 -3.60 -8.61
CA ASP A 172 -7.30 -4.84 -7.89
C ASP A 172 -8.32 -5.17 -6.78
N GLY A 173 -9.33 -4.32 -6.59
CA GLY A 173 -10.35 -4.45 -5.54
C GLY A 173 -9.95 -3.86 -4.19
N SER A 174 -8.70 -3.36 -4.05
CA SER A 174 -8.22 -2.68 -2.85
C SER A 174 -9.01 -1.41 -2.57
N ARG A 175 -9.19 -1.09 -1.30
CA ARG A 175 -9.99 0.05 -0.85
C ARG A 175 -9.07 1.17 -0.46
N VAL A 176 -9.42 2.37 -0.90
CA VAL A 176 -8.61 3.56 -0.69
C VAL A 176 -9.46 4.62 -0.02
N ASN A 177 -8.94 5.17 1.07
CA ASN A 177 -9.45 6.39 1.67
C ASN A 177 -8.34 7.44 1.64
N ALA A 178 -8.67 8.65 1.19
CA ALA A 178 -7.74 9.77 1.22
C ALA A 178 -8.41 10.99 1.83
N ILE A 179 -7.63 11.74 2.62
CA ILE A 179 -8.06 12.98 3.26
C ILE A 179 -6.95 14.02 3.02
N ILE A 180 -7.34 15.21 2.61
CA ILE A 180 -6.42 16.29 2.26
C ILE A 180 -6.68 17.55 3.12
N PRO A 181 -5.74 18.51 3.14
CA PRO A 181 -5.98 19.81 3.77
C PRO A 181 -7.25 20.47 3.20
N PRO A 182 -8.02 21.21 4.02
CA PRO A 182 -7.71 21.63 5.39
C PRO A 182 -8.07 20.61 6.49
N LEU A 183 -8.63 19.44 6.17
CA LEU A 183 -9.04 18.48 7.19
C LEU A 183 -7.86 17.72 7.82
N SER A 184 -6.84 17.44 7.02
CA SER A 184 -5.59 16.86 7.51
C SER A 184 -4.55 17.95 7.73
N ILE A 185 -4.32 18.30 9.00
CA ILE A 185 -3.50 19.45 9.41
C ILE A 185 -2.02 19.29 8.99
N ASP A 186 -1.50 18.07 9.10
CA ASP A 186 -0.08 17.75 8.84
C ASP A 186 0.21 17.39 7.37
N GLY A 187 -0.70 17.72 6.45
CA GLY A 187 -0.61 17.39 5.03
C GLY A 187 -1.54 16.23 4.62
N PRO A 188 -1.49 15.79 3.35
CA PRO A 188 -2.35 14.74 2.83
C PRO A 188 -2.13 13.39 3.52
N VAL A 189 -3.20 12.64 3.74
CA VAL A 189 -3.16 11.27 4.28
C VAL A 189 -3.90 10.30 3.35
N LEU A 190 -3.41 9.07 3.31
CA LEU A 190 -3.91 8.03 2.42
C LEU A 190 -3.83 6.68 3.14
N SER A 191 -4.93 5.94 3.18
CA SER A 191 -4.95 4.55 3.63
C SER A 191 -5.41 3.64 2.50
N ILE A 192 -4.64 2.59 2.23
CA ILE A 192 -4.98 1.56 1.27
C ILE A 192 -5.13 0.25 2.05
N ARG A 193 -6.36 -0.25 2.13
CA ARG A 193 -6.63 -1.59 2.63
C ARG A 193 -6.70 -2.55 1.47
N ARG A 194 -5.72 -3.43 1.40
CA ARG A 194 -5.57 -4.33 0.28
C ARG A 194 -6.58 -5.45 0.37
N PHE A 195 -7.07 -5.82 -0.80
CA PHE A 195 -7.82 -7.05 -0.95
C PHE A 195 -6.83 -8.21 -0.93
N GLY A 196 -6.66 -8.81 0.25
CA GLY A 196 -5.65 -9.83 0.50
C GLY A 196 -5.86 -11.11 -0.32
N ALA A 197 -4.72 -11.75 -0.58
CA ALA A 197 -4.44 -13.04 -1.20
C ALA A 197 -5.41 -14.19 -0.81
N GLU A 198 -5.24 -15.34 -1.48
CA GLU A 198 -6.08 -16.55 -1.37
C GLU A 198 -6.75 -16.71 0.01
N PRO A 199 -8.09 -16.80 0.07
CA PRO A 199 -8.80 -16.91 1.32
C PRO A 199 -8.33 -18.15 2.09
N LEU A 200 -8.09 -17.98 3.40
CA LEU A 200 -7.68 -19.08 4.27
C LEU A 200 -8.72 -20.20 4.21
N ARG A 201 -8.29 -21.39 3.80
CA ARG A 201 -9.12 -22.60 3.80
C ARG A 201 -9.33 -23.12 5.22
N MET A 202 -10.38 -23.91 5.41
CA MET A 202 -10.67 -24.55 6.70
C MET A 202 -9.49 -25.39 7.22
N SER A 203 -8.78 -26.10 6.33
CA SER A 203 -7.58 -26.86 6.69
C SER A 203 -6.50 -25.98 7.33
N ALA A 204 -6.27 -24.79 6.79
CA ALA A 204 -5.29 -23.84 7.32
C ALA A 204 -5.71 -23.30 8.71
N LEU A 205 -7.01 -23.15 8.97
CA LEU A 205 -7.52 -22.77 10.30
C LEU A 205 -7.27 -23.87 11.34
N ILE A 206 -7.43 -25.13 10.95
CA ILE A 206 -7.13 -26.29 11.80
C ILE A 206 -5.61 -26.39 12.06
N GLU A 207 -4.78 -26.26 11.02
CA GLU A 207 -3.32 -26.28 11.13
C GLU A 207 -2.79 -25.16 12.03
N LYS A 208 -3.40 -23.97 11.96
CA LYS A 208 -3.10 -22.84 12.85
C LYS A 208 -3.72 -22.95 14.25
N HIS A 209 -4.35 -24.09 14.56
CA HIS A 209 -4.98 -24.36 15.86
C HIS A 209 -6.06 -23.33 16.24
N ALA A 210 -6.70 -22.70 15.24
CA ALA A 210 -7.81 -21.79 15.48
C ALA A 210 -9.09 -22.54 15.88
N MET A 211 -9.21 -23.80 15.46
CA MET A 211 -10.26 -24.75 15.89
C MET A 211 -9.81 -26.19 15.71
N THR A 212 -10.53 -27.13 16.35
CA THR A 212 -10.31 -28.57 16.16
C THR A 212 -11.02 -29.06 14.90
N ARG A 213 -10.60 -30.23 14.40
CA ARG A 213 -11.26 -30.91 13.28
C ARG A 213 -12.73 -31.20 13.58
N ASP A 214 -13.04 -31.69 14.77
CA ASP A 214 -14.42 -32.03 15.15
C ASP A 214 -15.37 -30.82 15.07
N ILE A 215 -14.88 -29.62 15.44
CA ILE A 215 -15.65 -28.38 15.32
C ILE A 215 -15.82 -27.98 13.84
N ALA A 216 -14.77 -28.10 13.03
CA ALA A 216 -14.84 -27.82 11.60
C ALA A 216 -15.86 -28.73 10.90
N ASP A 217 -15.82 -30.04 11.19
CA ASP A 217 -16.74 -31.03 10.63
C ASP A 217 -18.19 -30.73 11.06
N MET A 218 -18.42 -30.37 12.32
CA MET A 218 -19.74 -29.93 12.79
C MET A 218 -20.24 -28.69 12.03
N LEU A 219 -19.39 -27.68 11.83
CA LEU A 219 -19.77 -26.47 11.10
C LEU A 219 -20.06 -26.76 9.62
N GLU A 220 -19.29 -27.64 8.99
CA GLU A 220 -19.56 -28.12 7.63
C GLU A 220 -20.96 -28.76 7.55
N MET A 221 -21.30 -29.64 8.49
CA MET A 221 -22.64 -30.25 8.56
C MET A 221 -23.73 -29.19 8.73
N CYS A 222 -23.51 -28.16 9.55
CA CYS A 222 -24.46 -27.06 9.71
C CYS A 222 -24.68 -26.28 8.40
N VAL A 223 -23.62 -26.03 7.63
CA VAL A 223 -23.71 -25.35 6.32
C VAL A 223 -24.48 -26.22 5.33
N GLN A 224 -24.14 -27.51 5.22
CA GLN A 224 -24.81 -28.44 4.31
C GLN A 224 -26.29 -28.64 4.67
N ALA A 225 -26.62 -28.64 5.96
CA ALA A 225 -27.99 -28.69 6.47
C ALA A 225 -28.75 -27.35 6.34
N ARG A 226 -28.13 -26.31 5.80
CA ARG A 226 -28.70 -24.97 5.60
C ARG A 226 -29.21 -24.32 6.90
N LEU A 227 -28.48 -24.55 7.99
CA LEU A 227 -28.78 -23.87 9.25
C LEU A 227 -28.34 -22.40 9.20
N ASN A 228 -29.07 -21.55 9.92
CA ASN A 228 -28.68 -20.15 10.08
C ASN A 228 -27.50 -20.07 11.06
N ILE A 229 -26.37 -19.53 10.59
CA ILE A 229 -25.15 -19.39 11.38
C ILE A 229 -24.83 -17.90 11.55
N LEU A 230 -24.60 -17.47 12.80
CA LEU A 230 -24.10 -16.13 13.12
C LEU A 230 -22.70 -16.23 13.70
N ILE A 231 -21.73 -15.60 13.04
CA ILE A 231 -20.33 -15.53 13.51
C ILE A 231 -20.13 -14.20 14.22
N SER A 232 -19.74 -14.24 15.50
CA SER A 232 -19.56 -13.06 16.35
C SER A 232 -18.15 -13.00 16.94
N GLY A 233 -17.73 -11.81 17.39
CA GLY A 233 -16.39 -11.56 17.93
C GLY A 233 -15.91 -10.13 17.72
N GLY A 234 -14.84 -9.74 18.42
CA GLY A 234 -14.24 -8.40 18.31
C GLY A 234 -13.71 -8.07 16.90
N THR A 235 -13.37 -6.80 16.68
CA THR A 235 -12.66 -6.37 15.46
C THR A 235 -11.34 -7.13 15.33
N GLY A 236 -11.01 -7.62 14.14
CA GLY A 236 -9.78 -8.41 13.91
C GLY A 236 -9.83 -9.87 14.40
N ALA A 237 -10.90 -10.33 15.02
CA ALA A 237 -11.00 -11.71 15.54
C ALA A 237 -11.14 -12.82 14.46
N GLY A 238 -11.06 -12.47 13.17
CA GLY A 238 -11.16 -13.45 12.06
C GLY A 238 -12.59 -13.84 11.65
N LYS A 239 -13.60 -13.02 11.96
CA LYS A 239 -15.01 -13.32 11.59
C LYS A 239 -15.20 -13.53 10.09
N THR A 240 -14.80 -12.57 9.27
CA THR A 240 -14.90 -12.65 7.81
C THR A 240 -14.06 -13.81 7.27
N THR A 241 -12.90 -14.07 7.88
CA THR A 241 -12.04 -15.21 7.53
C THR A 241 -12.75 -16.55 7.73
N LEU A 242 -13.38 -16.76 8.89
CA LEU A 242 -14.15 -17.97 9.16
C LEU A 242 -15.36 -18.09 8.23
N LEU A 243 -16.09 -17.00 8.01
CA LEU A 243 -17.22 -16.99 7.08
C LEU A 243 -16.80 -17.41 5.67
N ASN A 244 -15.69 -16.86 5.18
CA ASN A 244 -15.17 -17.17 3.86
C ASN A 244 -14.72 -18.63 3.76
N ALA A 245 -14.05 -19.17 4.79
CA ALA A 245 -13.69 -20.59 4.86
C ALA A 245 -14.91 -21.52 4.86
N LEU A 246 -15.95 -21.18 5.62
CA LEU A 246 -17.21 -21.94 5.66
C LEU A 246 -17.99 -21.86 4.35
N SER A 247 -17.87 -20.75 3.63
CA SER A 247 -18.57 -20.57 2.37
C SER A 247 -18.19 -21.65 1.34
N ALA A 248 -16.99 -22.22 1.42
CA ALA A 248 -16.55 -23.32 0.55
C ALA A 248 -17.39 -24.60 0.68
N TYR A 249 -18.11 -24.79 1.80
CA TYR A 249 -18.99 -25.93 2.02
C TYR A 249 -20.42 -25.74 1.49
N ILE A 250 -20.73 -24.56 0.95
CA ILE A 250 -22.04 -24.33 0.30
C ILE A 250 -22.06 -25.10 -1.03
N PRO A 251 -23.05 -25.99 -1.26
CA PRO A 251 -23.20 -26.73 -2.50
C PRO A 251 -23.26 -25.84 -3.74
N GLU A 252 -22.64 -26.28 -4.85
CA GLU A 252 -22.51 -25.49 -6.09
C GLU A 252 -23.84 -25.24 -6.82
N ASP A 253 -24.87 -26.03 -6.54
CA ASP A 253 -26.22 -25.91 -7.11
C ASP A 253 -27.05 -24.80 -6.43
N GLN A 254 -26.51 -24.17 -5.39
CA GLN A 254 -27.19 -23.09 -4.67
C GLN A 254 -26.87 -21.71 -5.25
N ARG A 255 -27.90 -20.88 -5.32
CA ARG A 255 -27.74 -19.45 -5.60
C ARG A 255 -27.40 -18.72 -4.31
N ILE A 256 -26.32 -17.97 -4.32
CA ILE A 256 -25.83 -17.21 -3.17
C ILE A 256 -25.93 -15.72 -3.48
N VAL A 257 -26.38 -14.93 -2.50
CA VAL A 257 -26.37 -13.46 -2.56
C VAL A 257 -25.54 -12.96 -1.37
N THR A 258 -24.47 -12.21 -1.64
CA THR A 258 -23.72 -11.51 -0.60
C THR A 258 -24.15 -10.05 -0.56
N ILE A 259 -24.32 -9.51 0.65
CA ILE A 259 -24.64 -8.11 0.89
C ILE A 259 -23.63 -7.62 1.91
N GLU A 260 -22.78 -6.70 1.48
CA GLU A 260 -21.65 -6.24 2.29
C GLU A 260 -21.58 -4.72 2.21
N ASP A 261 -21.17 -4.04 3.29
CA ASP A 261 -20.75 -2.62 3.14
C ASP A 261 -19.52 -2.49 2.25
N SER A 262 -18.79 -3.59 2.22
CA SER A 262 -17.44 -3.71 1.74
C SER A 262 -17.31 -5.12 1.26
N ALA A 263 -17.41 -5.33 -0.05
CA ALA A 263 -17.37 -6.69 -0.57
C ALA A 263 -15.99 -7.27 -0.29
N GLU A 264 -15.85 -8.08 0.77
CA GLU A 264 -14.67 -8.75 1.34
C GLU A 264 -14.68 -10.26 1.00
N LEU A 265 -15.87 -10.85 0.83
CA LEU A 265 -16.04 -12.27 0.60
C LEU A 265 -15.61 -12.73 -0.80
N GLN A 266 -14.98 -13.91 -0.85
CA GLN A 266 -14.43 -14.54 -2.05
C GLN A 266 -14.96 -15.97 -2.21
N LEU A 267 -16.23 -16.07 -2.60
CA LEU A 267 -16.93 -17.33 -2.77
C LEU A 267 -16.45 -18.04 -4.04
N GLN A 268 -16.32 -19.36 -3.96
CA GLN A 268 -15.83 -20.22 -5.06
C GLN A 268 -16.96 -20.75 -5.94
N GLN A 269 -18.21 -20.62 -5.49
CA GLN A 269 -19.37 -21.14 -6.18
C GLN A 269 -19.67 -20.37 -7.48
N PRO A 270 -20.22 -21.05 -8.50
CA PRO A 270 -20.53 -20.42 -9.79
C PRO A 270 -21.71 -19.44 -9.72
N HIS A 271 -22.70 -19.68 -8.84
CA HIS A 271 -23.96 -18.92 -8.79
C HIS A 271 -23.96 -17.86 -7.67
N VAL A 272 -23.05 -16.90 -7.73
CA VAL A 272 -22.90 -15.83 -6.71
C VAL A 272 -23.30 -14.47 -7.25
N VAL A 273 -24.22 -13.79 -6.56
CA VAL A 273 -24.56 -12.38 -6.77
C VAL A 273 -23.94 -11.57 -5.64
N ARG A 274 -23.04 -10.64 -5.96
CA ARG A 274 -22.36 -9.79 -4.98
C ARG A 274 -22.98 -8.41 -4.99
N LEU A 275 -23.53 -7.98 -3.85
CA LEU A 275 -24.12 -6.66 -3.66
C LEU A 275 -23.29 -5.91 -2.61
N GLU A 276 -23.00 -4.64 -2.92
CA GLU A 276 -22.29 -3.75 -2.02
C GLU A 276 -23.18 -2.55 -1.70
N THR A 277 -23.15 -2.08 -0.45
CA THR A 277 -23.84 -0.84 -0.10
C THR A 277 -23.19 0.35 -0.80
N ARG A 278 -23.96 1.42 -0.92
CA ARG A 278 -23.45 2.66 -1.48
C ARG A 278 -23.67 3.78 -0.45
N PRO A 279 -22.61 4.40 0.07
CA PRO A 279 -22.76 5.58 0.92
C PRO A 279 -23.39 6.72 0.10
N PRO A 280 -24.02 7.71 0.77
CA PRO A 280 -24.51 8.89 0.09
C PRO A 280 -23.38 9.62 -0.64
N ASN A 281 -23.72 10.29 -1.74
CA ASN A 281 -22.80 11.21 -2.40
C ASN A 281 -22.56 12.46 -1.52
N ILE A 282 -21.68 13.36 -1.97
CA ILE A 282 -21.33 14.61 -1.27
C ILE A 282 -22.58 15.48 -0.98
N GLU A 283 -23.64 15.35 -1.79
CA GLU A 283 -24.92 16.06 -1.61
C GLU A 283 -25.90 15.32 -0.67
N GLY A 284 -25.46 14.24 -0.01
CA GLY A 284 -26.28 13.45 0.90
C GLY A 284 -27.31 12.55 0.19
N ARG A 285 -27.15 12.30 -1.11
CA ARG A 285 -28.13 11.58 -1.96
C ARG A 285 -27.61 10.25 -2.47
N GLY A 286 -28.55 9.38 -2.81
CA GLY A 286 -28.24 8.12 -3.48
C GLY A 286 -27.64 7.06 -2.57
N GLU A 287 -27.81 7.17 -1.25
CA GLU A 287 -27.48 6.10 -0.32
C GLU A 287 -28.28 4.83 -0.67
N VAL A 288 -27.61 3.67 -0.57
CA VAL A 288 -28.21 2.34 -0.68
C VAL A 288 -27.70 1.54 0.50
N THR A 289 -28.57 1.27 1.47
CA THR A 289 -28.21 0.58 2.72
C THR A 289 -28.25 -0.94 2.57
N GLN A 290 -27.67 -1.69 3.51
CA GLN A 290 -27.80 -3.15 3.53
C GLN A 290 -29.27 -3.59 3.55
N ARG A 291 -30.13 -2.84 4.26
CA ARG A 291 -31.57 -3.13 4.33
C ARG A 291 -32.25 -2.97 2.99
N ASP A 292 -31.81 -2.03 2.16
CA ASP A 292 -32.38 -1.83 0.81
C ASP A 292 -32.01 -2.99 -0.13
N LEU A 293 -30.80 -3.55 0.03
CA LEU A 293 -30.31 -4.67 -0.79
C LEU A 293 -30.92 -6.03 -0.41
N VAL A 294 -31.44 -6.17 0.82
CA VAL A 294 -32.09 -7.40 1.30
C VAL A 294 -33.52 -7.56 0.76
N ARG A 295 -34.19 -6.45 0.41
CA ARG A 295 -35.59 -6.43 -0.05
C ARG A 295 -35.76 -6.99 -1.46
#